data_AF-A0A9D1AHT3-F1
#
_entry.id   AF-A0A9D1AHT3-F1
#
_cell.length_a   1.000
_cell.length_b   1.000
_cell.length_c   1.000
_cell.angle_alpha   90.00
_cell.angle_beta   90.00
_cell.angle_gamma   90.00
#
_symmetry.space_group_name_H-M   'P 1'
#
loop_
_entity.id
_entity.type
_entity.pdbx_description
1 polymer ?
#
loop_
_entity_poly.entity_id
_entity_poly.type
_entity_poly.pdbx_seq_one_letter_code
_entity_poly.pdbx_strand_id
1 'polypeptide(L)' 'MRLNSGDYAPRSGSYKVVDAQGKTVNTIYIAEGETMPPTQTSGCHYEFCGES' A
#
# COMPACT_ATOMS: atom_id res chain seq x y z
N MET A 1 -0.21 8.11 -5.76
CA MET A 1 -0.20 8.55 -4.36
C MET A 1 0.62 7.53 -3.59
N ARG A 2 1.69 7.96 -2.92
CA ARG A 2 2.56 7.08 -2.13
C ARG A 2 2.09 7.11 -0.69
N LEU A 3 1.68 5.97 -0.16
CA LEU A 3 1.23 5.82 1.23
C LEU A 3 2.26 4.99 2.01
N ASN A 4 2.46 5.30 3.28
CA ASN A 4 3.40 4.59 4.13
C ASN A 4 2.67 3.63 5.07
N SER A 5 3.39 2.71 5.70
CA SER A 5 2.83 1.94 6.81
C SER A 5 2.37 2.88 7.92
N GLY A 6 1.16 2.67 8.42
CA GLY A 6 0.52 3.54 9.42
C GLY A 6 -0.29 4.71 8.84
N ASP A 7 -0.23 4.98 7.53
CA ASP A 7 -1.16 5.92 6.88
C ASP A 7 -2.56 5.32 6.78
N TYR A 8 -3.58 6.16 6.67
CA TYR A 8 -4.95 5.72 6.39
C TYR A 8 -5.16 5.55 4.89
N ALA A 9 -5.83 4.46 4.51
CA ALA A 9 -6.22 4.22 3.14
C ALA A 9 -7.26 5.27 2.70
N PRO A 10 -6.97 6.07 1.66
CA PRO A 10 -7.87 7.14 1.22
C PRO A 10 -9.15 6.62 0.56
N ARG A 11 -9.16 5.36 0.12
CA ARG A 11 -10.30 4.68 -0.51
C ARG A 11 -10.13 3.16 -0.44
N SER A 12 -11.24 2.44 -0.60
CA SER A 12 -11.22 0.98 -0.67
C SER A 12 -10.60 0.51 -1.99
N GLY A 13 -9.76 -0.51 -1.95
CA GLY A 13 -9.25 -1.13 -3.16
C GLY A 13 -7.92 -1.84 -2.98
N SER A 14 -7.34 -2.23 -4.10
CA SER A 14 -6.07 -2.95 -4.17
C SER A 14 -4.90 -1.98 -4.14
N TYR A 15 -3.99 -2.18 -3.19
CA TYR A 15 -2.75 -1.45 -3.00
C TYR A 15 -1.54 -2.36 -3.25
N LYS A 16 -0.65 -1.92 -4.13
CA LYS A 16 0.64 -2.57 -4.38
C LYS A 16 1.65 -2.13 -3.34
N VAL A 17 2.39 -3.08 -2.79
CA VAL A 17 3.59 -2.79 -2.00
C VAL A 17 4.76 -2.73 -2.96
N VAL A 18 5.38 -1.56 -3.06
CA VAL A 18 6.51 -1.30 -3.93
C VAL A 18 7.74 -1.07 -3.08
N ASP A 19 8.82 -1.80 -3.37
CA ASP A 19 10.07 -1.69 -2.62
C ASP A 19 10.90 -0.46 -3.04
N ALA A 20 12.04 -0.24 -2.38
CA ALA A 20 12.94 0.87 -2.67
C ALA A 20 13.50 0.87 -4.10
N GLN A 21 13.59 -0.30 -4.76
CA GLN A 21 13.99 -0.47 -6.15
C GLN A 21 12.85 -0.24 -7.16
N GLY A 22 11.63 0.02 -6.69
CA GLY A 22 10.46 0.24 -7.55
C GLY A 22 9.78 -1.04 -8.02
N LYS A 23 10.12 -2.22 -7.47
CA LYS A 23 9.47 -3.48 -7.80
C LYS A 23 8.26 -3.70 -6.92
N THR A 24 7.15 -4.14 -7.52
CA THR A 24 6.00 -4.62 -6.76
C THR A 24 6.34 -5.95 -6.10
N VAL A 25 6.36 -5.97 -4.77
CA VAL A 25 6.65 -7.16 -3.96
C VAL A 25 5.40 -7.81 -3.40
N ASN A 26 4.28 -7.07 -3.30
CA ASN A 26 3.02 -7.61 -2.84
C ASN A 26 1.83 -6.79 -3.39
N THR A 27 0.62 -7.33 -3.32
CA THR A 27 -0.64 -6.60 -3.55
C THR A 27 -1.63 -7.01 -2.46
N ILE A 28 -2.22 -6.03 -1.80
CA ILE A 28 -3.18 -6.25 -0.71
C ILE A 28 -4.43 -5.40 -0.94
N TYR A 29 -5.58 -5.90 -0.50
CA TYR A 29 -6.80 -5.12 -0.48
C TYR A 29 -6.92 -4.41 0.87
N ILE A 30 -7.23 -3.12 0.86
CA ILE A 30 -7.47 -2.33 2.07
C ILE A 30 -8.73 -1.51 1.86
N ALA A 31 -9.62 -1.49 2.85
CA ALA A 31 -10.82 -0.68 2.80
C ALA A 31 -10.52 0.80 3.13
N GLU A 32 -11.37 1.71 2.67
CA GLU A 32 -11.29 3.13 3.01
C GLU A 32 -11.27 3.35 4.52
N GLY A 33 -10.37 4.20 4.99
CA GLY A 33 -10.21 4.53 6.40
C GLY A 33 -9.48 3.47 7.24
N GLU A 34 -9.18 2.28 6.70
CA GLU A 34 -8.31 1.31 7.35
C GLU A 34 -6.84 1.78 7.34
N THR A 35 -6.05 1.28 8.29
CA THR A 35 -4.63 1.62 8.40
C THR A 35 -3.80 0.72 7.49
N MET A 36 -2.90 1.32 6.73
CA MET A 36 -1.89 0.63 5.91
C MET A 36 -1.02 -0.27 6.81
N PRO A 37 -0.97 -1.60 6.55
CA PRO A 37 -0.23 -2.50 7.41
C PRO A 37 1.29 -2.21 7.40
N PRO A 38 2.04 -2.74 8.38
CA PRO A 38 3.49 -2.66 8.36
C PRO A 38 4.06 -3.45 7.17
N THR A 39 4.96 -2.84 6.41
CA THR A 39 5.73 -3.54 5.37
C THR A 39 6.87 -4.33 6.00
N GLN A 40 7.17 -5.50 5.44
CA GLN A 40 8.27 -6.36 5.94
C GLN A 40 9.67 -5.74 5.78
N THR A 41 9.81 -4.73 4.92
CA THR A 41 11.10 -4.10 4.60
C THR A 41 10.99 -2.59 4.74
N SER A 42 12.05 -1.97 5.27
CA SER A 42 12.18 -0.51 5.32
C SER A 42 12.30 0.08 3.91
N GLY A 43 11.59 1.19 3.66
CA GLY A 43 11.61 1.87 2.36
C GLY A 43 10.58 1.36 1.35
N CYS A 44 9.72 0.42 1.74
CA CYS A 44 8.54 0.08 0.96
C CYS A 44 7.45 1.14 1.10
N HIS A 45 6.65 1.32 0.05
CA HIS A 45 5.49 2.19 0.05
C HIS A 45 4.31 1.52 -0.66
N TYR A 46 3.11 2.02 -0.40
CA TYR A 46 1.88 1.56 -0.99
C TYR A 46 1.47 2.45 -2.16
N GLU A 47 1.08 1.83 -3.27
CA GLU A 47 0.53 2.49 -4.45
C GLU A 47 -0.84 1.92 -4.78
N PHE A 48 -1.85 2.80 -4.87
CA PHE A 48 -3.19 2.39 -5.25
C PHE A 48 -3.22 1.87 -6.70
N CYS A 49 -3.70 0.65 -6.88
CA CYS A 49 -3.79 -0.01 -8.18
C CYS A 49 -5.20 0.06 -8.80
N GLY A 50 -6.25 0.04 -7.98
CA GLY A 50 -7.63 0.05 -8.47
C GLY A 50 -8.63 -0.52 -7.49
N GLU A 51 -9.90 -0.19 -7.70
CA GLU A 51 -11.05 -0.77 -7.01
C GLU A 51 -11.40 -2.04 -7.79
N SER A 52 -11.13 -3.21 -7.22
CA SER A 52 -11.59 -4.49 -7.78
C SER A 52 -13.02 -4.77 -7.36
#